data_AF-F3FPA6-F1
#
_entry.id   AF-F3FPA6-F1
#
_cell.length_a   1.000
_cell.length_b   1.000
_cell.length_c   1.000
_cell.angle_alpha   90.00
_cell.angle_beta   90.00
_cell.angle_gamma   90.00
#
_symmetry.space_group_name_H-M   'P 1'
#
loop_
_entity.id
_entity.type
_entity.pdbx_description
1 polymer ?
#
loop_
_entity_poly.entity_id
_entity_poly.type
_entity_poly.pdbx_seq_one_letter_code
_entity_poly.pdbx_strand_id
1 'polypeptide(L)' 'MTITSFGPANRITRTAETHPLTWRLRDDGEPVWLDD' A
#
# COMPACT_ATOMS: atom_id res chain seq x y z
N MET A 1 -6.01 -18.36 -3.05
CA MET A 1 -6.65 -17.59 -4.15
C MET A 1 -5.55 -16.74 -4.78
N THR A 2 -5.06 -17.11 -5.96
CA THR A 2 -3.96 -16.39 -6.63
C THR A 2 -4.55 -15.34 -7.57
N ILE A 3 -4.35 -14.06 -7.26
CA ILE A 3 -4.73 -12.95 -8.12
C ILE A 3 -3.63 -12.78 -9.17
N THR A 4 -3.95 -13.05 -10.44
CA THR A 4 -3.00 -13.10 -11.57
C THR A 4 -2.39 -11.74 -11.96
N SER A 5 -2.75 -10.65 -11.28
CA SER A 5 -2.36 -9.27 -11.66
C SER A 5 -1.04 -8.76 -11.05
N PHE A 6 -0.24 -9.62 -10.40
CA PHE A 6 1.07 -9.25 -9.85
C PHE A 6 2.19 -9.37 -10.88
N GLY A 7 2.37 -8.30 -11.67
CA GLY A 7 3.59 -8.10 -12.49
C GLY A 7 4.82 -7.74 -11.64
N PRO A 8 6.03 -7.67 -12.23
CA PRO A 8 7.27 -7.41 -11.50
C PRO A 8 7.24 -6.10 -10.70
N ALA A 9 6.57 -5.06 -11.21
CA ALA A 9 6.40 -3.78 -10.50
C ALA A 9 5.63 -3.91 -9.17
N ASN A 10 4.70 -4.86 -9.08
CA ASN A 10 3.92 -5.13 -7.87
C ASN A 10 4.64 -6.06 -6.88
N ARG A 11 5.81 -6.61 -7.27
CA ARG A 11 6.65 -7.46 -6.42
C ARG A 11 7.84 -6.70 -5.81
N ILE A 12 8.04 -5.44 -6.17
CA ILE A 12 9.11 -4.61 -5.62
C ILE A 12 8.72 -4.22 -4.19
N THR A 13 9.60 -4.51 -3.23
CA THR A 13 9.46 -4.02 -1.86
C THR A 13 9.51 -2.50 -1.86
N ARG A 14 8.42 -1.84 -1.48
CA ARG A 14 8.33 -0.38 -1.36
C ARG A 14 8.44 0.01 0.11
N THR A 15 9.40 0.87 0.44
CA THR A 15 9.52 1.48 1.76
C THR A 15 8.77 2.81 1.80
N ALA A 16 8.32 3.22 2.99
CA ALA A 16 7.64 4.50 3.18
C ALA A 16 8.56 5.70 2.85
N GLU A 17 9.87 5.55 3.02
CA GLU A 17 10.85 6.60 2.74
C GLU A 17 10.93 6.95 1.24
N THR A 18 10.79 5.96 0.35
CA THR A 18 10.86 6.17 -1.10
C THR A 18 9.48 6.27 -1.75
N HIS A 19 8.46 5.70 -1.10
CA HIS A 19 7.09 5.68 -1.60
C HIS A 19 6.15 5.94 -0.42
N PRO A 20 6.06 7.18 0.07
CA PRO A 20 5.20 7.53 1.19
C PRO A 20 3.75 7.22 0.82
N LEU A 21 3.05 6.57 1.74
CA LEU A 21 1.64 6.32 1.60
C LEU A 21 0.88 7.61 1.90
N THR A 22 -0.06 8.00 1.04
CA THR A 22 -0.97 9.11 1.30
C THR A 22 -2.16 8.70 2.19
N TRP A 23 -2.29 7.39 2.48
CA TRP A 23 -3.35 6.83 3.32
C TRP A 23 -2.99 5.42 3.83
N ARG A 24 -3.66 4.98 4.90
CA ARG A 24 -3.54 3.64 5.53
C ARG A 24 -4.93 3.09 5.86
N LEU A 25 -5.04 1.80 6.19
CA LEU A 25 -6.25 1.24 6.79
C LEU A 25 -6.12 1.18 8.31
N ARG A 26 -7.21 1.45 9.03
CA ARG A 26 -7.36 1.14 10.46
C ARG A 26 -7.67 -0.34 10.67
N ASP A 27 -7.65 -0.76 11.93
CA ASP A 27 -8.03 -2.12 12.35
C ASP A 27 -9.48 -2.47 11.97
N ASP A 28 -10.37 -1.46 11.99
CA ASP A 28 -11.76 -1.56 11.53
C ASP A 28 -11.93 -1.60 9.99
N GLY A 29 -10.83 -1.43 9.23
CA GLY A 29 -10.85 -1.43 7.77
C GLY A 29 -11.24 -0.09 7.13
N GLU A 30 -11.45 0.98 7.91
CA GLU A 30 -11.67 2.31 7.37
C GLU A 30 -10.36 2.96 6.88
N PRO A 31 -10.41 3.72 5.77
CA PRO A 31 -9.25 4.45 5.28
C PRO A 31 -8.95 5.67 6.18
N VAL A 32 -7.66 5.87 6.45
CA VAL A 32 -7.11 7.04 7.13
C VAL A 32 -6.15 7.72 6.20
N TRP A 33 -6.48 8.94 5.83
CA TRP A 33 -5.58 9.81 5.09
C TRP A 33 -4.43 10.23 6.00
N LEU A 34 -3.21 10.07 5.51
CA LEU A 34 -2.03 10.63 6.16
C LEU A 34 -1.86 12.03 5.58
N ASP A 35 -2.27 13.03 6.36
CA ASP A 35 -1.89 14.41 6.10
C ASP A 35 -0.38 14.55 6.35
N ASP A 36 0.29 15.41 5.57
CA ASP A 36 1.73 15.67 5.67
C ASP A 36 2.12 16.33 7.00
#